data_AF-A0A5E6RN80-F1
#
_entry.id   AF-A0A5E6RN80-F1
#
_cell.length_a   1.000
_cell.length_b   1.000
_cell.length_c   1.000
_cell.angle_alpha   90.00
_cell.angle_beta   90.00
_cell.angle_gamma   90.00
#
_symmetry.space_group_name_H-M   'P 1'
#
loop_
_entity.id
_entity.type
_entity.pdbx_description
1 polymer ?
#
loop_
_entity_poly.entity_id
_entity_poly.type
_entity_poly.pdbx_seq_one_letter_code
_entity_poly.pdbx_strand_id
1 'polypeptide(L)'
;MINDWLTSLLDLRLRFAGWSISDQTRMGHSGSGKGVGELDGLIRDNHKNYISLIEAFRLGDFLAKNTIKVHLDKLSRYNSVGLSPLFVIVYTSADDFEGLCQKYKEHVESIDYHGFDAMGGRLEKAPMTLRRSAARHYVETRRFKGEEITIYHHLLDFRMK
;
A
#
# COMPACT_ATOMS: atom_id res chain seq x y z
N MET A 1 -1.12 10.16 11.78
CA MET A 1 -0.33 9.76 12.97
C MET A 1 0.44 8.47 12.69
N ILE A 2 -0.16 7.27 12.63
CA ILE A 2 0.65 6.04 12.48
C ILE A 2 1.34 5.89 11.10
N ASN A 3 0.72 6.38 10.02
CA ASN A 3 1.38 6.48 8.71
C ASN A 3 2.57 7.44 8.76
N ASP A 4 2.40 8.64 9.34
CA ASP A 4 3.49 9.62 9.51
C ASP A 4 4.69 9.01 10.28
N TRP A 5 4.42 8.16 11.28
CA TRP A 5 5.46 7.42 12.03
C TRP A 5 6.16 6.38 11.15
N LEU A 6 5.40 5.60 10.36
CA LEU A 6 5.95 4.63 9.41
C LEU A 6 6.87 5.31 8.40
N THR A 7 6.40 6.38 7.76
CA THR A 7 7.16 7.16 6.78
C THR A 7 8.43 7.74 7.40
N SER A 8 8.33 8.32 8.61
CA SER A 8 9.49 8.89 9.31
C SER A 8 10.54 7.84 9.68
N LEU A 9 10.13 6.66 10.12
CA LEU A 9 11.05 5.56 10.47
C LEU A 9 11.73 4.98 9.23
N LEU A 10 10.99 4.81 8.13
CA LEU A 10 11.55 4.37 6.87
C LEU A 10 12.53 5.40 6.32
N ASP A 11 12.22 6.70 6.38
CA ASP A 11 13.12 7.76 5.92
C ASP A 11 14.46 7.74 6.67
N LEU A 12 14.41 7.62 7.99
CA LEU A 12 15.62 7.53 8.81
C LEU A 12 16.51 6.37 8.35
N ARG A 13 15.94 5.18 8.09
CA ARG A 13 16.69 3.99 7.67
C ARG A 13 17.18 4.08 6.23
N LEU A 14 16.35 4.57 5.33
CA LEU A 14 16.66 4.69 3.90
C LEU A 14 17.76 5.72 3.63
N ARG A 15 17.82 6.81 4.42
CA ARG A 15 18.89 7.81 4.29
C ARG A 15 20.28 7.22 4.51
N PHE A 16 20.42 6.23 5.40
CA PHE A 16 21.70 5.52 5.55
C PHE A 16 22.11 4.75 4.29
N ALA A 17 21.15 4.34 3.46
CA ALA A 17 21.37 3.70 2.17
C ALA A 17 21.40 4.70 0.99
N GLY A 18 21.28 6.01 1.25
CA GLY A 18 21.19 7.04 0.21
C GLY A 18 19.83 7.09 -0.51
N TRP A 19 18.78 6.55 0.10
CA TRP A 19 17.42 6.67 -0.42
C TRP A 19 16.60 7.62 0.45
N SER A 20 15.51 8.13 -0.10
CA SER A 20 14.59 8.99 0.65
C SER A 20 13.16 8.53 0.45
N ILE A 21 12.33 8.72 1.48
CA ILE A 21 10.88 8.58 1.39
C ILE A 21 10.26 9.91 1.80
N SER A 22 9.31 10.38 1.00
CA SER A 22 8.64 11.65 1.25
C SER A 22 7.15 11.56 0.94
N ASP A 23 6.33 12.13 1.80
CA ASP A 23 4.94 12.47 1.50
C ASP A 23 4.95 13.61 0.48
N GLN A 24 4.20 13.46 -0.61
CA GLN A 24 4.27 14.39 -1.74
C GLN A 24 3.85 15.82 -1.36
N THR A 25 3.09 16.04 -0.28
CA THR A 25 2.73 17.37 0.22
C THR A 25 3.95 18.24 0.56
N ARG A 26 5.11 17.66 0.90
CA ARG A 26 6.36 18.40 1.12
C ARG A 26 7.10 18.81 -0.16
N MET A 27 6.55 18.46 -1.33
CA MET A 27 7.14 18.75 -2.65
C MET A 27 6.34 19.72 -3.52
N GLY A 28 5.28 20.33 -2.98
CA GLY A 28 4.70 21.54 -3.58
C GLY A 28 3.40 21.37 -4.37
N HIS A 29 2.42 20.65 -3.83
CA HIS A 29 1.00 20.87 -4.17
C HIS A 29 0.17 20.88 -2.88
N SER A 30 0.00 22.08 -2.31
CA SER A 30 -0.99 22.33 -1.26
C SER A 30 -2.37 22.48 -1.90
N GLY A 31 -2.96 21.35 -2.30
CA GLY A 31 -4.39 21.26 -2.60
C GLY A 31 -5.11 20.83 -1.32
N SER A 32 -5.91 21.72 -0.76
CA SER A 32 -6.71 21.54 0.46
C SER A 32 -7.36 20.14 0.59
N GLY A 33 -6.98 19.38 1.62
CA GLY A 33 -7.70 18.13 1.93
C GLY A 33 -6.96 17.16 2.85
N LYS A 34 -6.54 17.62 4.04
CA LYS A 34 -6.02 16.75 5.11
C LYS A 34 -7.01 15.61 5.36
N GLY A 35 -6.68 14.39 4.93
CA GLY A 35 -7.33 13.18 5.43
C GLY A 35 -7.61 12.07 4.43
N VAL A 36 -7.79 12.37 3.13
CA VAL A 36 -8.19 11.33 2.15
C VAL A 36 -7.42 11.43 0.82
N GLY A 37 -6.69 12.53 0.59
CA GLY A 37 -6.08 12.82 -0.70
C GLY A 37 -4.62 12.38 -0.87
N GLU A 38 -3.85 12.19 0.20
CA GLU A 38 -2.38 12.10 0.15
C GLU A 38 -1.87 10.65 0.02
N LEU A 39 -0.79 10.44 -0.74
CA LEU A 39 -0.01 9.21 -0.78
C LEU A 39 0.95 9.17 0.41
N ASP A 40 1.05 8.02 1.08
CA ASP A 40 1.85 7.87 2.31
C ASP A 40 3.37 7.75 2.09
N GLY A 41 3.85 7.52 0.86
CA GLY A 41 5.28 7.51 0.61
C GLY A 41 5.68 7.32 -0.84
N LEU A 42 6.56 8.19 -1.33
CA LEU A 42 7.28 8.01 -2.60
C LEU A 42 8.75 7.72 -2.30
N ILE A 43 9.24 6.55 -2.72
CA ILE A 43 10.64 6.15 -2.57
C ILE A 43 11.45 6.68 -3.74
N ARG A 44 12.59 7.30 -3.45
CA ARG A 44 13.53 7.81 -4.46
C ARG A 44 14.98 7.43 -4.19
N ASP A 45 15.73 7.27 -5.26
CA ASP A 45 17.18 7.10 -5.20
C ASP A 45 17.91 8.43 -4.93
N ASN A 46 19.24 8.35 -4.80
CA ASN A 46 20.13 9.52 -4.65
C ASN A 46 20.05 10.51 -5.82
N HIS A 47 19.61 10.07 -7.00
CA HIS A 47 19.47 10.88 -8.21
C HIS A 47 18.07 11.49 -8.35
N LYS A 48 17.18 11.28 -7.35
CA LYS A 48 15.77 11.70 -7.33
C LYS A 48 14.87 10.96 -8.31
N ASN A 49 15.33 9.84 -8.88
CA ASN A 49 14.47 8.97 -9.68
C ASN A 49 13.44 8.27 -8.79
N TYR A 50 12.25 8.06 -9.32
CA TYR A 50 11.18 7.38 -8.60
C TYR A 50 11.44 5.87 -8.63
N ILE A 51 11.44 5.25 -7.45
CA ILE A 51 11.66 3.80 -7.32
C ILE A 51 10.33 3.09 -7.13
N SER A 52 9.50 3.55 -6.19
CA SER A 52 8.29 2.85 -5.77
C SER A 52 7.36 3.77 -4.97
N LEU A 53 6.10 3.35 -4.81
CA LEU A 53 5.12 4.01 -3.95
C LEU A 53 4.74 3.10 -2.79
N ILE A 54 4.45 3.73 -1.65
CA ILE A 54 3.87 3.11 -0.47
C ILE A 54 2.54 3.81 -0.19
N GLU A 55 1.49 3.02 -0.06
CA GLU A 55 0.20 3.43 0.51
C GLU A 55 -0.04 2.62 1.79
N ALA A 56 -0.52 3.25 2.85
CA ALA A 56 -0.76 2.62 4.12
C ALA A 56 -2.12 3.01 4.71
N PHE A 57 -2.86 2.07 5.29
CA PHE A 57 -4.15 2.41 5.92
C PHE A 57 -4.59 1.42 6.99
N ARG A 58 -5.46 1.91 7.88
CA ARG A 58 -6.05 1.12 8.96
C ARG A 58 -7.35 0.45 8.51
N LEU A 59 -7.50 -0.83 8.85
CA LEU A 59 -8.81 -1.47 8.90
C LEU A 59 -9.22 -1.69 10.37
N GLY A 60 -10.50 -1.47 10.66
CA GLY A 60 -11.09 -1.83 11.96
C GLY A 60 -11.34 -3.34 12.06
N ASP A 61 -12.32 -3.72 12.88
CA ASP A 61 -12.67 -5.13 13.10
C ASP A 61 -13.40 -5.78 11.91
N PHE A 62 -13.88 -4.95 10.98
CA PHE A 62 -14.65 -5.38 9.80
C PHE A 62 -14.00 -4.91 8.50
N LEU A 63 -14.33 -5.59 7.41
CA LEU A 63 -13.86 -5.26 6.07
C LEU A 63 -14.53 -3.97 5.56
N ALA A 64 -13.82 -2.84 5.65
CA ALA A 64 -14.27 -1.56 5.10
C ALA A 64 -13.96 -1.48 3.58
N LYS A 65 -14.81 -2.09 2.75
CA LYS A 65 -14.65 -2.19 1.28
C LYS A 65 -14.37 -0.84 0.59
N ASN A 66 -15.12 0.20 0.97
CA ASN A 66 -14.95 1.54 0.40
C ASN A 66 -13.60 2.15 0.77
N THR A 67 -13.15 1.98 2.01
CA THR A 67 -11.81 2.41 2.45
C THR A 67 -10.74 1.74 1.59
N ILE A 68 -10.79 0.42 1.45
CA ILE A 68 -9.84 -0.33 0.62
C ILE A 68 -9.81 0.22 -0.80
N LYS A 69 -10.98 0.40 -1.43
CA LYS A 69 -11.07 0.94 -2.79
C LYS A 69 -10.46 2.33 -2.91
N VAL A 70 -10.82 3.25 -2.00
CA VAL A 70 -10.33 4.64 -2.00
C VAL A 70 -8.81 4.68 -1.91
N HIS A 71 -8.19 3.84 -1.06
CA HIS A 71 -6.75 3.78 -0.94
C HIS A 71 -6.07 3.15 -2.17
N LEU A 72 -6.62 2.07 -2.74
CA LEU A 72 -6.04 1.43 -3.93
C LEU A 72 -6.17 2.31 -5.19
N ASP A 73 -7.26 3.07 -5.31
CA ASP A 73 -7.44 4.05 -6.40
C ASP A 73 -6.39 5.17 -6.36
N LYS A 74 -5.72 5.42 -5.22
CA LYS A 74 -4.61 6.38 -5.16
C LYS A 74 -3.38 5.88 -5.90
N LEU A 75 -3.14 4.57 -5.96
CA LEU A 75 -1.95 4.03 -6.61
C LEU A 75 -1.82 4.54 -8.04
N SER A 76 -2.90 4.58 -8.83
CA SER A 76 -2.85 5.10 -10.20
C SER A 76 -2.67 6.61 -10.29
N ARG A 77 -3.25 7.37 -9.34
CA ARG A 77 -3.13 8.84 -9.30
C ARG A 77 -1.69 9.28 -9.12
N TYR A 78 -0.94 8.53 -8.30
CA TYR A 78 0.44 8.82 -7.98
C TYR A 78 1.44 8.05 -8.83
N ASN A 79 1.03 6.93 -9.44
CA ASN A 79 1.88 6.14 -10.32
C ASN A 79 1.81 6.61 -11.78
N SER A 80 2.07 7.89 -12.06
CA SER A 80 1.97 8.41 -13.43
C SER A 80 2.96 7.78 -14.42
N VAL A 81 4.09 7.27 -13.92
CA VAL A 81 5.22 6.72 -14.70
C VAL A 81 5.24 5.20 -14.80
N GLY A 82 4.30 4.48 -14.17
CA GLY A 82 4.24 3.01 -14.24
C GLY A 82 5.30 2.30 -13.38
N LEU A 83 5.61 2.85 -12.21
CA LEU A 83 6.45 2.22 -11.18
C LEU A 83 5.96 0.82 -10.84
N SER A 84 6.93 -0.08 -10.74
CA SER A 84 6.80 -1.44 -10.24
C SER A 84 8.10 -1.80 -9.51
N PRO A 85 8.05 -2.27 -8.26
CA PRO A 85 6.85 -2.64 -7.52
C PRO A 85 6.16 -1.47 -6.81
N LEU A 86 4.92 -1.68 -6.38
CA LEU A 86 4.17 -0.82 -5.44
C LEU A 86 3.96 -1.57 -4.11
N PHE A 87 3.82 -0.85 -3.02
CA PHE A 87 3.59 -1.42 -1.69
C PHE A 87 2.32 -0.88 -1.05
N VAL A 88 1.51 -1.78 -0.51
CA VAL A 88 0.30 -1.49 0.25
C VAL A 88 0.45 -2.10 1.64
N ILE A 89 0.39 -1.26 2.68
CA ILE A 89 0.54 -1.69 4.07
C ILE A 89 -0.80 -1.48 4.78
N VAL A 90 -1.43 -2.58 5.16
CA VAL A 90 -2.70 -2.57 5.86
C VAL A 90 -2.44 -3.02 7.29
N TYR A 91 -2.89 -2.25 8.27
CA TYR A 91 -2.80 -2.65 9.68
C TYR A 91 -4.18 -2.69 10.31
N THR A 92 -4.40 -3.68 11.17
CA THR A 92 -5.69 -3.94 11.80
C THR A 92 -5.51 -4.40 13.24
N SER A 93 -6.54 -4.21 14.05
CA SER A 93 -6.64 -4.75 15.40
C SER A 93 -7.80 -5.74 15.53
N ALA A 94 -8.25 -6.30 14.40
CA ALA A 94 -9.43 -7.15 14.33
C ALA A 94 -9.32 -8.41 15.19
N ASP A 95 -10.47 -8.83 15.74
CA ASP A 95 -10.54 -10.05 16.52
C ASP A 95 -10.19 -11.30 15.71
N ASP A 96 -10.70 -11.37 14.49
CA ASP A 96 -10.47 -12.44 13.52
C ASP A 96 -9.59 -11.95 12.37
N PHE A 97 -8.29 -11.85 12.64
CA PHE A 97 -7.30 -11.42 11.65
C PHE A 97 -7.28 -12.31 10.40
N GLU A 98 -7.42 -13.63 10.56
CA GLU A 98 -7.37 -14.57 9.45
C GLU A 98 -8.60 -14.44 8.54
N GLY A 99 -9.79 -14.36 9.12
CA GLY A 99 -11.02 -14.10 8.37
C GLY A 99 -11.02 -12.73 7.69
N LEU A 100 -10.45 -11.70 8.32
CA LEU A 100 -10.28 -10.40 7.68
C LEU A 100 -9.33 -10.47 6.49
N CYS A 101 -8.22 -11.19 6.60
CA CYS A 101 -7.26 -11.37 5.51
C CYS A 101 -7.86 -12.12 4.31
N GLN A 102 -8.67 -13.15 4.57
CA GLN A 102 -9.37 -13.88 3.51
C GLN A 102 -10.39 -12.98 2.78
N LYS A 103 -11.21 -12.25 3.55
CA LYS A 103 -12.18 -11.29 3.00
C LYS A 103 -11.50 -10.14 2.24
N TYR A 104 -10.34 -9.69 2.70
CA TYR A 104 -9.52 -8.69 2.01
C TYR A 104 -9.08 -9.20 0.64
N LYS A 105 -8.54 -10.42 0.60
CA LYS A 105 -8.10 -11.06 -0.64
C LYS A 105 -9.24 -11.12 -1.65
N GLU A 106 -10.38 -11.71 -1.26
CA GLU A 106 -11.56 -11.85 -2.11
C GLU A 106 -12.07 -10.50 -2.62
N HIS A 107 -12.07 -9.48 -1.76
CA HIS A 107 -12.50 -8.14 -2.13
C HIS A 107 -11.57 -7.51 -3.17
N VAL A 108 -10.25 -7.59 -2.98
CA VAL A 108 -9.25 -7.06 -3.91
C VAL A 108 -9.35 -7.73 -5.28
N GLU A 109 -9.47 -9.06 -5.32
CA GLU A 109 -9.65 -9.82 -6.58
C GLU A 109 -10.95 -9.44 -7.30
N SER A 110 -11.98 -8.99 -6.57
CA SER A 110 -13.30 -8.65 -7.12
C SER A 110 -13.44 -7.21 -7.63
N ILE A 111 -12.45 -6.33 -7.42
CA ILE A 111 -12.56 -4.91 -7.77
C ILE A 111 -11.51 -4.47 -8.79
N ASP A 112 -11.92 -3.50 -9.61
CA ASP A 112 -11.00 -2.72 -10.44
C ASP A 112 -10.57 -1.45 -9.72
N TYR A 113 -9.31 -1.11 -9.91
CA TYR A 113 -8.73 0.14 -9.44
C TYR A 113 -8.91 1.19 -10.52
N HIS A 114 -9.32 2.39 -10.12
CA HIS A 114 -9.40 3.52 -11.04
C HIS A 114 -8.05 3.72 -11.74
N GLY A 115 -8.05 3.89 -13.06
CA GLY A 115 -6.84 4.16 -13.84
C GLY A 115 -5.96 2.94 -14.15
N PHE A 116 -6.29 1.76 -13.66
CA PHE A 116 -5.70 0.49 -14.09
C PHE A 116 -6.50 -0.12 -15.24
N ASP A 117 -5.87 -1.00 -15.99
CA ASP A 117 -6.51 -1.70 -17.10
C ASP A 117 -7.52 -2.72 -16.54
N ALA A 118 -8.69 -2.83 -17.17
CA ALA A 118 -9.77 -3.71 -16.72
C ALA A 118 -9.45 -5.18 -17.02
N MET A 119 -8.75 -5.82 -16.10
CA MET A 119 -8.66 -7.26 -15.91
C MET A 119 -8.32 -7.50 -14.44
N GLY A 120 -9.29 -8.01 -13.68
CA GLY A 120 -9.19 -8.19 -12.23
C GLY A 120 -7.81 -8.73 -11.81
N GLY A 121 -7.18 -8.04 -10.85
CA GLY A 121 -5.85 -8.40 -10.39
C GLY A 121 -5.83 -9.80 -9.78
N ARG A 122 -4.80 -10.58 -10.10
CA ARG A 122 -4.60 -11.89 -9.47
C ARG A 122 -3.81 -11.67 -8.18
N LEU A 123 -4.43 -11.98 -7.03
CA LEU A 123 -3.83 -11.79 -5.72
C LEU A 123 -3.39 -13.14 -5.12
N GLU A 124 -2.10 -13.41 -5.14
CA GLU A 124 -1.52 -14.65 -4.63
C GLU A 124 -0.99 -14.47 -3.22
N LYS A 125 -1.22 -15.45 -2.35
CA LYS A 125 -0.61 -15.46 -1.01
C LYS A 125 0.87 -15.82 -1.17
N ALA A 126 1.76 -14.93 -0.76
CA ALA A 126 3.19 -15.22 -0.78
C ALA A 126 3.57 -16.21 0.35
N PRO A 127 4.46 -17.18 0.08
CA PRO A 127 4.98 -18.05 1.13
C PRO A 127 5.73 -17.21 2.16
N MET A 128 5.39 -17.38 3.43
CA MET A 128 6.07 -16.69 4.53
C MET A 128 6.43 -17.67 5.63
N THR A 129 7.70 -17.70 6.01
CA THR A 129 8.27 -18.56 7.05
C THR A 129 8.10 -17.99 8.47
N LEU A 130 7.00 -17.27 8.74
CA LEU A 130 6.73 -16.72 10.08
C LEU A 130 5.73 -17.64 10.80
N ARG A 131 6.24 -18.36 11.81
CA ARG A 131 5.52 -19.39 12.57
C ARG A 131 4.34 -18.89 13.41
N ARG A 132 4.15 -17.57 13.57
CA ARG A 132 3.01 -16.94 14.24
C ARG A 132 2.56 -15.69 13.47
N SER A 133 1.27 -15.64 13.16
CA SER A 133 0.64 -14.80 12.14
C SER A 133 0.32 -13.39 12.59
N ALA A 134 1.32 -12.60 12.98
CA ALA A 134 1.13 -11.16 13.11
C ALA A 134 1.14 -10.44 11.74
N ALA A 135 1.36 -11.18 10.64
CA ALA A 135 1.35 -10.65 9.30
C ALA A 135 0.83 -11.65 8.25
N ARG A 136 0.29 -11.12 7.15
CA ARG A 136 -0.06 -11.83 5.91
C ARG A 136 0.47 -11.04 4.71
N HIS A 137 0.99 -11.76 3.73
CA HIS A 137 1.63 -11.18 2.55
C HIS A 137 0.92 -11.69 1.31
N TYR A 138 0.56 -10.76 0.43
CA TYR A 138 0.00 -11.06 -0.87
C TYR A 138 0.74 -10.32 -1.97
N VAL A 139 0.80 -10.93 -3.15
CA VAL A 139 1.38 -10.36 -4.37
C VAL A 139 0.25 -10.25 -5.37
N GLU A 140 0.01 -9.03 -5.84
CA GLU A 140 -0.95 -8.74 -6.88
C GLU A 140 -0.22 -8.42 -8.18
N THR A 141 -0.69 -9.01 -9.28
CA THR A 141 -0.29 -8.59 -10.63
C THR A 141 -1.44 -7.85 -11.28
N ARG A 142 -1.19 -6.63 -11.76
CA ARG A 142 -2.14 -5.81 -12.52
C ARG A 142 -1.46 -5.17 -13.73
N ARG A 143 -2.26 -4.67 -14.67
CA ARG A 143 -1.77 -3.87 -15.79
C ARG A 143 -2.12 -2.40 -15.62
N PHE A 144 -1.15 -1.53 -15.90
CA PHE A 144 -1.30 -0.09 -15.86
C PHE A 144 -0.69 0.51 -17.13
N LYS A 145 -1.53 1.12 -17.97
CA LYS A 145 -1.13 1.67 -19.28
C LYS A 145 -0.48 0.62 -20.19
N GLY A 146 -0.98 -0.62 -20.16
CA GLY A 146 -0.46 -1.72 -20.96
C GLY A 146 0.74 -2.45 -20.36
N GLU A 147 1.42 -1.91 -19.36
CA GLU A 147 2.55 -2.55 -18.68
C GLU A 147 2.10 -3.36 -17.46
N GLU A 148 2.77 -4.48 -17.19
CA GLU A 148 2.54 -5.27 -16.00
C GLU A 148 3.23 -4.64 -14.78
N ILE A 149 2.48 -4.48 -13.68
CA ILE A 149 3.03 -4.00 -12.42
C ILE A 149 2.71 -4.97 -11.28
N THR A 150 3.63 -5.03 -10.33
CA THR A 150 3.50 -5.86 -9.13
C THR A 150 3.16 -5.00 -7.92
N ILE A 151 2.15 -5.39 -7.16
CA ILE A 151 1.73 -4.72 -5.92
C ILE A 151 1.89 -5.71 -4.76
N TYR A 152 2.65 -5.33 -3.75
CA TYR A 152 2.83 -6.13 -2.53
C TYR A 152 1.88 -5.63 -1.45
N HIS A 153 1.02 -6.51 -0.95
CA HIS A 153 0.10 -6.21 0.13
C HIS A 153 0.60 -6.85 1.43
N HIS A 154 0.87 -6.01 2.43
CA HIS A 154 1.31 -6.40 3.76
C HIS A 154 0.20 -6.13 4.76
N LEU A 155 -0.50 -7.17 5.21
CA LEU A 155 -1.51 -7.07 6.26
C LEU A 155 -0.85 -7.37 7.59
N LEU A 156 -0.97 -6.47 8.56
CA LEU A 156 -0.34 -6.56 9.87
C LEU A 156 -1.39 -6.57 10.98
N ASP A 157 -1.27 -7.53 11.90
CA ASP A 157 -2.07 -7.62 13.12
C ASP A 157 -1.36 -6.83 14.23
N PHE A 158 -1.97 -5.71 14.63
CA PHE A 158 -1.48 -4.81 15.68
C PHE A 158 -2.17 -5.08 17.02
N ARG A 159 -2.99 -6.13 17.14
CA ARG A 159 -3.57 -6.52 18.40
C ARG A 159 -2.47 -6.96 19.37
N MET A 160 -2.28 -6.19 20.43
CA MET A 160 -1.41 -6.59 21.54
C MET A 160 -2.10 -7.74 22.29
N LYS A 161 -1.43 -8.90 22.34
CA LYS A 161 -1.86 -10.07 23.13
C LYS A 161 -1.25 -10.04 24.52
#